data_AF-A0A7S4DZ03-F1
#
_entry.id   AF-A0A7S4DZ03-F1
#
_cell.length_a   1.000
_cell.length_b   1.000
_cell.length_c   1.000
_cell.angle_alpha   90.00
_cell.angle_beta   90.00
_cell.angle_gamma   90.00
#
_symmetry.space_group_name_H-M   'P 1'
#
loop_
_entity.id
_entity.type
_entity.pdbx_description
1 polymer ?
#
loop_
_entity_poly.entity_id
_entity_poly.type
_entity_poly.pdbx_seq_one_letter_code
_entity_poly.pdbx_strand_id
1 'polypeptide(L)'
;GAEGASGGAMRLDRESTVIVKRMLQTPFQTLGLRILDLSYYSSLLNHLAHAQRREVARSIVRAVVGAQQPINSLSKLEKLFLYTRPVFHDQTEQPPIAAAGGE
;
A
#
# COMPACT_ATOMS: atom_id res chain seq x y z
N GLY A 1 23.35 -22.18 -19.93
CA GLY A 1 22.01 -21.60 -20.17
C GLY A 1 21.74 -20.66 -19.03
N ALA A 2 21.70 -19.37 -19.31
CA ALA A 2 21.55 -18.32 -18.30
C ALA A 2 20.12 -17.73 -18.36
N GLU A 3 19.70 -17.19 -17.21
CA GLU A 3 18.66 -16.15 -17.03
C GLU A 3 17.18 -16.63 -17.05
N GLY A 4 16.31 -16.27 -16.10
CA GLY A 4 16.41 -15.33 -14.99
C GLY A 4 15.32 -15.57 -13.95
N ALA A 5 15.68 -15.37 -12.68
CA ALA A 5 14.75 -15.36 -11.56
C ALA A 5 13.89 -14.09 -11.66
N SER A 6 12.73 -14.22 -12.29
CA SER A 6 11.70 -13.18 -12.24
C SER A 6 11.15 -13.12 -10.82
N GLY A 7 11.60 -12.14 -10.03
CA GLY A 7 11.09 -11.80 -8.71
C GLY A 7 9.63 -11.35 -8.79
N GLY A 8 8.72 -12.29 -9.03
CA GLY A 8 7.29 -12.09 -8.85
C GLY A 8 7.02 -12.02 -7.36
N ALA A 9 6.52 -10.89 -6.87
CA ALA A 9 6.03 -10.77 -5.50
C ALA A 9 5.14 -11.99 -5.20
N MET A 10 5.57 -12.82 -4.25
CA MET A 10 4.91 -14.07 -3.90
C MET A 10 3.47 -13.72 -3.50
N ARG A 11 2.52 -14.05 -4.36
CA ARG A 11 1.09 -13.81 -4.11
C ARG A 11 0.66 -14.73 -2.99
N LEU A 12 0.14 -14.14 -1.92
CA LEU A 12 -0.32 -14.89 -0.77
C LEU A 12 -1.55 -15.72 -1.14
N ASP A 13 -1.70 -16.87 -0.49
CA ASP A 13 -2.94 -17.62 -0.54
C ASP A 13 -4.09 -16.81 0.10
N ARG A 14 -5.31 -17.33 -0.01
CA ARG A 14 -6.52 -16.64 0.46
C ARG A 14 -6.50 -16.38 1.97
N GLU A 15 -6.01 -17.30 2.78
CA GLU A 15 -6.00 -17.18 4.24
C GLU A 15 -4.94 -16.18 4.69
N SER A 16 -3.73 -16.28 4.14
CA SER A 16 -2.63 -15.34 4.34
C SER A 16 -3.01 -13.91 3.93
N THR A 17 -3.77 -13.76 2.85
CA THR A 17 -4.31 -12.46 2.41
C THR A 17 -5.28 -11.85 3.42
N VAL A 18 -6.11 -12.66 4.08
CA VAL A 18 -7.03 -12.18 5.13
C VAL A 18 -6.23 -11.68 6.34
N ILE A 19 -5.16 -12.37 6.71
CA ILE A 19 -4.28 -11.97 7.81
C ILE A 19 -3.60 -10.63 7.48
N VAL A 20 -3.04 -10.47 6.29
CA VAL A 20 -2.41 -9.21 5.85
C VAL A 20 -3.43 -8.07 5.82
N LYS A 21 -4.66 -8.32 5.33
CA LYS A 21 -5.73 -7.32 5.38
C LYS A 21 -6.04 -6.88 6.82
N ARG A 22 -6.18 -7.81 7.77
CA ARG A 22 -6.39 -7.48 9.19
C ARG A 22 -5.22 -6.68 9.76
N MET A 23 -4.00 -7.09 9.45
CA MET A 23 -2.77 -6.43 9.88
C MET A 23 -2.65 -4.99 9.34
N LEU A 24 -3.17 -4.72 8.14
CA LEU A 24 -3.24 -3.36 7.57
C LEU A 24 -4.38 -2.53 8.19
N GLN A 25 -5.51 -3.18 8.51
CA GLN A 25 -6.68 -2.50 9.09
C GLN A 25 -6.44 -1.99 10.51
N THR A 26 -5.78 -2.77 11.37
CA THR A 26 -5.51 -2.37 12.76
C THR A 26 -4.75 -1.04 12.89
N PRO A 27 -3.56 -0.85 12.27
CA PRO A 27 -2.85 0.43 12.31
C PRO A 27 -3.63 1.53 11.60
N PHE A 28 -4.37 1.23 10.52
CA PHE A 28 -5.20 2.23 9.86
C PHE A 28 -6.29 2.78 10.79
N GLN A 29 -6.98 1.91 11.54
CA GLN A 29 -8.04 2.31 12.49
C GLN A 29 -7.49 3.01 13.73
N THR A 30 -6.32 2.61 14.22
CA THR A 30 -5.74 3.11 15.48
C THR A 30 -4.84 4.32 15.30
N LEU A 31 -4.13 4.43 14.17
CA LEU A 31 -3.12 5.45 13.90
C LEU A 31 -3.57 6.50 12.87
N GLY A 32 -4.66 6.26 12.13
CA GLY A 32 -5.16 7.18 11.11
C GLY A 32 -4.08 7.52 10.09
N LEU A 33 -3.82 8.82 9.88
CA LEU A 33 -2.79 9.31 8.95
C LEU A 33 -1.35 8.94 9.32
N ARG A 34 -1.08 8.53 10.57
CA ARG A 34 0.28 8.12 10.98
C ARG A 34 0.70 6.79 10.35
N ILE A 35 -0.17 6.08 9.64
CA ILE A 35 0.26 4.96 8.78
C ILE A 35 1.22 5.40 7.66
N LEU A 36 1.20 6.68 7.28
CA LEU A 36 2.16 7.25 6.34
C LEU A 36 3.57 7.29 6.94
N ASP A 37 3.71 7.22 8.27
CA ASP A 37 5.01 7.17 8.92
C ASP A 37 5.59 5.75 8.98
N LEU A 38 4.79 4.71 8.72
CA LEU A 38 5.22 3.31 8.77
C LEU A 38 6.03 2.93 7.52
N SER A 39 7.32 2.63 7.68
CA SER A 39 8.25 2.37 6.58
C SER A 39 7.88 1.16 5.70
N TYR A 40 7.31 0.11 6.29
CA TYR A 40 7.03 -1.16 5.60
C TYR A 40 5.54 -1.36 5.26
N TYR A 41 4.70 -0.37 5.53
CA TYR A 41 3.25 -0.49 5.28
C TYR A 41 2.95 -0.59 3.77
N SER A 42 3.71 0.14 2.94
CA SER A 42 3.72 0.00 1.47
C SER A 42 4.00 -1.44 1.02
N SER A 43 5.00 -2.08 1.62
CA SER A 43 5.44 -3.43 1.23
C SER A 43 4.36 -4.47 1.47
N LEU A 44 3.58 -4.32 2.55
CA LEU A 44 2.46 -5.22 2.84
C LEU A 44 1.34 -5.15 1.80
N LEU A 45 1.12 -3.97 1.20
CA LEU A 45 0.14 -3.82 0.12
C LEU A 45 0.52 -4.60 -1.13
N ASN A 46 1.81 -4.89 -1.35
CA ASN A 46 2.29 -5.61 -2.54
C ASN A 46 1.85 -7.06 -2.59
N HIS A 47 1.52 -7.64 -1.43
CA HIS A 47 1.02 -9.00 -1.33
C HIS A 47 -0.48 -9.10 -1.62
N LEU A 48 -1.18 -7.97 -1.76
CA LEU A 48 -2.60 -7.92 -2.05
C LEU A 48 -2.88 -7.87 -3.55
N ALA A 49 -3.98 -8.52 -3.96
CA ALA A 49 -4.50 -8.39 -5.31
C ALA A 49 -4.90 -6.93 -5.61
N HIS A 50 -4.88 -6.53 -6.88
CA HIS A 50 -5.16 -5.15 -7.28
C HIS A 50 -6.51 -4.62 -6.72
N ALA A 51 -7.56 -5.43 -6.79
CA ALA A 51 -8.88 -5.07 -6.22
C ALA A 51 -8.80 -4.74 -4.72
N GLN A 52 -7.99 -5.49 -3.97
CA GLN A 52 -7.81 -5.33 -2.54
C GLN A 52 -6.90 -4.12 -2.23
N ARG A 53 -5.85 -3.90 -3.02
CA ARG A 53 -5.02 -2.68 -2.97
C ARG A 53 -5.89 -1.43 -3.18
N ARG A 54 -6.78 -1.44 -4.17
CA ARG A 54 -7.74 -0.35 -4.42
C ARG A 54 -8.67 -0.08 -3.24
N GLU A 55 -9.18 -1.12 -2.61
CA GLU A 55 -10.06 -1.01 -1.44
C GLU A 55 -9.34 -0.31 -0.27
N VAL A 56 -8.12 -0.75 0.04
CA VAL A 56 -7.29 -0.13 1.08
C VAL A 56 -6.94 1.30 0.71
N ALA A 57 -6.51 1.54 -0.54
CA ALA A 57 -6.17 2.87 -1.04
C ALA A 57 -7.34 3.88 -0.91
N ARG A 58 -8.56 3.48 -1.31
CA ARG A 58 -9.77 4.30 -1.13
C ARG A 58 -10.04 4.62 0.34
N SER A 59 -9.79 3.67 1.23
CA SER A 59 -9.97 3.88 2.67
C SER A 59 -8.98 4.92 3.18
N ILE A 60 -7.71 4.84 2.75
CA ILE A 60 -6.68 5.83 3.06
C ILE A 60 -7.07 7.22 2.57
N VAL A 61 -7.51 7.37 1.32
CA VAL A 61 -7.96 8.67 0.78
C VAL A 61 -9.09 9.25 1.62
N ARG A 62 -10.11 8.45 1.94
CA ARG A 62 -11.24 8.90 2.78
C ARG A 62 -10.78 9.36 4.15
N ALA A 63 -9.84 8.64 4.78
CA ALA A 63 -9.28 9.04 6.06
C ALA A 63 -8.46 10.33 5.96
N VAL A 64 -7.68 10.52 4.90
CA VAL A 64 -6.90 11.75 4.67
C VAL A 64 -7.83 12.95 4.51
N VAL A 65 -8.83 12.83 3.64
CA VAL A 65 -9.81 13.90 3.39
C VAL A 65 -10.63 14.19 4.65
N GLY A 66 -11.04 13.16 5.39
CA GLY A 66 -11.84 13.29 6.61
C GLY A 66 -11.08 13.84 7.81
N ALA A 67 -9.77 13.57 7.91
CA ALA A 67 -8.96 13.99 9.05
C ALA A 67 -8.68 15.50 9.08
N GLN A 68 -8.89 16.22 7.96
CA GLN A 68 -8.60 17.65 7.81
C GLN A 68 -7.20 18.07 8.31
N GLN A 69 -6.24 17.14 8.33
CA GLN A 69 -4.89 17.43 8.78
C GLN A 69 -3.99 17.83 7.61
N PRO A 70 -3.16 18.87 7.78
CA PRO A 70 -2.23 19.28 6.75
C PRO A 70 -1.15 18.21 6.55
N ILE A 71 -0.92 17.81 5.30
CA ILE A 71 0.24 17.01 4.92
C ILE A 71 1.43 17.96 4.80
N ASN A 72 2.21 18.07 5.86
CA ASN A 72 3.29 19.05 6.01
C ASN A 72 4.69 18.50 5.68
N SER A 73 4.78 17.31 5.09
CA SER A 73 6.04 16.66 4.75
C SER A 73 5.96 16.07 3.35
N LEU A 74 7.01 16.32 2.55
CA LEU A 74 7.16 15.75 1.22
C LEU A 74 7.10 14.21 1.26
N SER A 75 7.77 13.59 2.21
CA SER A 75 7.79 12.12 2.35
C SER A 75 6.40 11.53 2.64
N LYS A 76 5.57 12.25 3.40
CA LYS A 76 4.16 11.83 3.64
C LYS A 76 3.32 11.95 2.38
N LEU A 77 3.54 13.01 1.62
CA LEU A 77 2.86 13.24 0.34
C LEU A 77 3.24 12.16 -0.68
N GLU A 78 4.52 11.84 -0.80
CA GLU A 78 5.02 10.77 -1.68
C GLU A 78 4.42 9.42 -1.32
N LYS A 79 4.40 9.06 -0.03
CA LYS A 79 3.76 7.82 0.44
C LYS A 79 2.25 7.80 0.21
N LEU A 80 1.57 8.94 0.34
CA LEU A 80 0.16 9.04 -0.01
C LEU A 80 -0.07 8.77 -1.50
N PHE A 81 0.72 9.38 -2.38
CA PHE A 81 0.65 9.10 -3.82
C PHE A 81 0.95 7.63 -4.13
N LEU A 82 1.94 7.07 -3.44
CA LEU A 82 2.30 5.66 -3.52
C LEU A 82 1.12 4.74 -3.17
N TYR A 83 0.39 5.04 -2.09
CA TYR A 83 -0.78 4.26 -1.65
C TYR A 83 -2.00 4.46 -2.53
N THR A 84 -2.13 5.60 -3.20
CA THR A 84 -3.30 5.96 -4.01
C THR A 84 -3.17 5.60 -5.47
N ARG A 85 -1.96 5.30 -5.96
CA ARG A 85 -1.69 4.78 -7.32
C ARG A 85 -2.70 3.74 -7.81
N PRO A 86 -3.05 2.69 -7.04
CA PRO A 86 -4.02 1.68 -7.48
C PRO A 86 -5.40 2.25 -7.81
N VAL A 87 -5.80 3.39 -7.24
CA VAL A 87 -7.10 4.02 -7.51
C VAL A 87 -7.14 4.64 -8.91
N PHE A 88 -6.01 5.13 -9.41
CA PHE A 88 -5.94 5.86 -10.67
C PHE A 88 -5.76 4.96 -11.90
N HIS A 89 -5.34 3.70 -11.71
CA HIS A 89 -5.08 2.77 -12.80
C HIS A 89 -6.12 1.65 -12.81
N ASP A 90 -6.91 1.55 -13.88
CA ASP A 90 -8.02 0.58 -13.94
C ASP A 90 -7.61 -0.80 -14.49
N GLN A 91 -6.43 -0.94 -15.12
CA GLN A 91 -6.04 -2.19 -15.77
C GLN A 91 -4.57 -2.57 -15.57
N THR A 92 -4.43 -3.90 -15.48
CA THR A 92 -3.23 -4.73 -15.40
C THR A 92 -2.51 -4.67 -14.06
N GLU A 93 -2.19 -5.85 -13.51
CA GLU A 93 -1.40 -6.01 -12.30
C GLU A 93 -0.19 -5.09 -12.31
N GLN A 94 -0.29 -3.94 -11.64
CA GLN A 94 0.86 -3.07 -11.52
C GLN A 94 1.91 -3.81 -10.69
N PRO A 95 3.19 -3.67 -11.08
CA PRO A 95 4.31 -4.25 -10.35
C PRO A 95 4.22 -3.83 -8.87
N PRO A 96 4.79 -4.64 -7.96
CA PRO A 96 4.84 -4.31 -6.55
C PRO A 96 5.29 -2.86 -6.40
N ILE A 97 4.58 -2.13 -5.54
CA ILE A 97 4.87 -0.79 -5.12
C ILE A 97 6.33 -0.80 -4.66
N ALA A 98 7.23 -0.29 -5.51
CA ALA A 98 8.65 -0.27 -5.20
C ALA A 98 8.81 0.45 -3.86
N ALA A 99 9.48 -0.21 -2.90
CA ALA A 99 9.87 0.46 -1.68
C ALA A 99 10.61 1.73 -2.10
N ALA A 100 10.14 2.89 -1.65
CA ALA A 100 10.94 4.10 -1.77
C ALA A 100 12.25 3.79 -1.05
N GLY A 101 13.32 3.57 -1.83
CA GLY A 101 14.65 3.29 -1.31
C GLY A 101 15.07 4.47 -0.45
N GLY A 102 15.04 4.27 0.86
CA GLY A 102 15.76 5.10 1.81
C GLY A 102 17.04 4.36 2.14
N GLU A 103 18.12 4.78 1.50
CA GLU A 103 19.42 4.86 2.19
C GLU A 103 19.40 6.07 3.12
#